data_AF-A0A0B2R892-F1
#
_entry.id   AF-A0A0B2R892-F1
#
_cell.length_a   1.000
_cell.length_b   1.000
_cell.length_c   1.000
_cell.angle_alpha   90.00
_cell.angle_beta   90.00
_cell.angle_gamma   90.00
#
_symmetry.space_group_name_H-M   'P 1'
#
loop_
_entity.id
_entity.type
_entity.pdbx_description
1 polymer ?
#
loop_
_entity_poly.entity_id
_entity_poly.type
_entity_poly.pdbx_seq_one_letter_code
_entity_poly.pdbx_strand_id
1 'polypeptide(L)'
;MLAAAVTVVMGAGNRVLYKLALVPLRNYPFFLAQLATFGYVIVYFSILYIRYRAGIVTDEMLSVPKTPFLVVGLLEALGAATGMAAGAMLSGASIPILSQAFLVWQILLSYFFLGRRYKVNQLVGCSLVAIGVILTVVSGSGAGHSLKEAGIFWSLLMIVSFLFQAADTVLKEVIFLDATQKLKGGSLDMFVVNSFGSAFQALFICLLLPFLSKLWGIPFGQLPNYLKDGAACFLNVGTLSRACDGAPLLPLLFVIVNMGFNISLLHLLKISSAVVSCLASTFSVPIAIYVFTLPLPYLGVASSLPTGFVAGAIILIIGLLIYAWTPSNGSSTASIT
;
A
#
# COMPACT_ATOMS: atom_id res chain seq x y z
N MET A 1 -10.41 17.02 -3.10
CA MET A 1 -9.73 17.39 -1.83
C MET A 1 -10.13 16.46 -0.67
N LEU A 2 -11.42 16.27 -0.38
CA LEU A 2 -11.86 15.38 0.71
C LEU A 2 -11.33 13.93 0.58
N ALA A 3 -11.44 13.31 -0.60
CA ALA A 3 -10.93 11.95 -0.83
C ALA A 3 -9.41 11.81 -0.59
N ALA A 4 -8.64 12.84 -0.96
CA ALA A 4 -7.20 12.88 -0.70
C ALA A 4 -6.90 13.01 0.80
N ALA A 5 -7.60 13.89 1.51
CA ALA A 5 -7.46 14.05 2.95
C ALA A 5 -7.81 12.77 3.72
N VAL A 6 -8.91 12.09 3.36
CA VAL A 6 -9.30 10.80 3.93
C VAL A 6 -8.23 9.74 3.67
N THR A 7 -7.71 9.67 2.45
CA THR A 7 -6.62 8.73 2.10
C THR A 7 -5.35 8.99 2.92
N VAL A 8 -5.00 10.26 3.15
CA VAL A 8 -3.84 10.66 3.95
C VAL A 8 -4.02 10.26 5.42
N VAL A 9 -5.19 10.55 6.01
CA VAL A 9 -5.49 10.21 7.41
C VAL A 9 -5.50 8.69 7.60
N MET A 10 -6.18 7.97 6.72
CA MET A 10 -6.21 6.50 6.74
C MET A 10 -4.81 5.92 6.50
N GLY A 11 -3.99 6.53 5.64
CA GLY A 11 -2.62 6.10 5.38
C GLY A 11 -1.67 6.32 6.56
N ALA A 12 -1.85 7.40 7.31
CA ALA A 12 -1.11 7.65 8.54
C ALA A 12 -1.53 6.66 9.62
N GLY A 13 -2.84 6.50 9.82
CA GLY A 13 -3.43 5.52 10.73
C GLY A 13 -2.98 4.09 10.42
N ASN A 14 -2.98 3.69 9.15
CA ASN A 14 -2.56 2.37 8.69
C ASN A 14 -1.11 2.07 9.10
N ARG A 15 -0.19 3.02 8.92
CA ARG A 15 1.23 2.85 9.31
C ARG A 15 1.40 2.75 10.82
N VAL A 16 0.69 3.57 11.58
CA VAL A 16 0.76 3.58 13.05
C VAL A 16 0.17 2.28 13.62
N LEU A 17 -1.03 1.91 13.17
CA LEU A 17 -1.71 0.70 13.61
C LEU A 17 -1.02 -0.57 13.15
N TYR A 18 -0.35 -0.57 12.00
CA TYR A 18 0.49 -1.70 11.59
C TYR A 18 1.60 -1.95 12.60
N LYS A 19 2.31 -0.90 13.02
CA LYS A 19 3.37 -1.01 14.02
C LYS A 19 2.81 -1.46 15.38
N LEU A 20 1.64 -0.95 15.77
CA LEU A 20 0.96 -1.36 16.99
C LEU A 20 0.45 -2.82 16.95
N ALA A 21 -0.06 -3.28 15.80
CA ALA A 21 -0.51 -4.67 15.61
C ALA A 21 0.65 -5.67 15.63
N LEU A 22 1.85 -5.23 15.25
CA LEU A 22 3.08 -6.02 15.38
C LEU A 22 3.59 -6.12 16.82
N VAL A 23 3.08 -5.35 17.79
CA VAL A 23 3.44 -5.50 19.21
C VAL A 23 2.94 -6.84 19.77
N PRO A 24 1.63 -7.18 19.71
CA PRO A 24 1.13 -8.47 20.20
C PRO A 24 1.50 -9.65 19.30
N LEU A 25 1.62 -9.42 17.98
CA LEU A 25 1.91 -10.47 17.00
C LEU A 25 3.36 -10.43 16.50
N ARG A 26 4.30 -9.94 17.31
CA ARG A 26 5.72 -9.80 16.92
C ARG A 26 6.34 -11.11 16.42
N ASN A 27 5.95 -12.22 17.05
CA ASN A 27 6.41 -13.56 16.70
C ASN A 27 5.59 -14.19 15.57
N TYR A 28 4.42 -13.61 15.25
CA TYR A 28 3.43 -14.11 14.29
C TYR A 28 3.10 -13.13 13.13
N PRO A 29 4.07 -12.42 12.51
CA PRO A 29 3.79 -11.46 11.44
C PRO A 29 3.21 -12.12 10.20
N PHE A 30 3.60 -13.36 9.90
CA PHE A 30 3.05 -14.12 8.79
C PHE A 30 1.55 -14.42 8.98
N PHE A 31 1.13 -14.72 10.23
CA PHE A 31 -0.28 -14.88 10.55
C PHE A 31 -1.07 -13.59 10.30
N LEU A 32 -0.53 -12.43 10.72
CA LEU A 32 -1.15 -11.12 10.48
C LEU A 32 -1.31 -10.83 8.98
N ALA A 33 -0.31 -11.16 8.16
CA ALA A 33 -0.37 -10.98 6.71
C ALA A 33 -1.44 -11.87 6.06
N GLN A 34 -1.58 -13.12 6.50
CA GLN A 34 -2.65 -14.01 6.04
C GLN A 34 -4.02 -13.52 6.50
N LEU A 35 -4.15 -13.11 7.77
CA LEU A 35 -5.39 -12.56 8.31
C LEU A 35 -5.86 -11.34 7.51
N ALA A 36 -4.95 -10.43 7.14
CA ALA A 36 -5.26 -9.30 6.28
C ALA A 36 -5.66 -9.73 4.87
N THR A 37 -4.92 -10.66 4.26
CA THR A 37 -5.18 -11.15 2.89
C THR A 37 -6.53 -11.84 2.77
N PHE A 38 -6.83 -12.81 3.65
CA PHE A 38 -8.13 -13.48 3.68
C PHE A 38 -9.25 -12.52 4.13
N GLY A 39 -8.94 -11.60 5.04
CA GLY A 39 -9.85 -10.53 5.43
C GLY A 39 -10.29 -9.69 4.24
N TYR A 40 -9.38 -9.31 3.34
CA TYR A 40 -9.72 -8.58 2.11
C TYR A 40 -10.71 -9.34 1.25
N VAL A 41 -10.48 -10.64 1.03
CA VAL A 41 -11.39 -11.48 0.24
C VAL A 41 -12.78 -11.48 0.87
N ILE A 42 -12.89 -11.78 2.17
CA ILE A 42 -14.20 -11.86 2.84
C ILE A 42 -14.94 -10.52 2.78
N VAL A 43 -14.26 -9.42 3.12
CA VAL A 43 -14.90 -8.10 3.19
C VAL A 43 -15.23 -7.57 1.80
N TYR A 44 -14.33 -7.68 0.82
CA TYR A 44 -14.60 -7.18 -0.54
C TYR A 44 -15.70 -7.98 -1.23
N PHE A 45 -15.72 -9.32 -1.12
CA PHE A 45 -16.82 -10.11 -1.67
C PHE A 45 -18.14 -9.86 -0.94
N SER A 46 -18.13 -9.63 0.38
CA SER A 46 -19.34 -9.29 1.12
C SER A 46 -19.94 -7.95 0.65
N ILE A 47 -19.09 -6.92 0.48
CA ILE A 47 -19.52 -5.62 -0.04
C ILE A 47 -20.00 -5.76 -1.49
N LEU A 48 -19.28 -6.52 -2.31
CA LEU A 48 -19.67 -6.78 -3.70
C LEU A 48 -21.04 -7.46 -3.78
N TYR A 49 -21.29 -8.46 -2.93
CA TYR A 49 -22.58 -9.16 -2.86
C TYR A 49 -23.73 -8.23 -2.46
N ILE A 50 -23.53 -7.38 -1.45
CA ILE A 50 -24.52 -6.38 -1.03
C ILE A 50 -24.80 -5.39 -2.16
N ARG A 51 -23.76 -4.90 -2.86
CA ARG A 51 -23.90 -3.95 -3.97
C ARG A 51 -24.53 -4.57 -5.21
N TYR A 52 -24.29 -5.86 -5.46
CA TYR A 52 -24.96 -6.63 -6.48
C TYR A 52 -26.45 -6.77 -6.18
N ARG A 53 -26.80 -7.13 -4.94
CA ARG A 53 -28.21 -7.18 -4.48
C ARG A 53 -28.90 -5.82 -4.55
N ALA A 54 -28.17 -4.72 -4.35
CA ALA A 54 -28.67 -3.36 -4.48
C ALA A 54 -28.81 -2.89 -5.94
N GLY A 55 -28.44 -3.71 -6.93
CA GLY A 55 -28.50 -3.35 -8.36
C GLY A 55 -27.45 -2.32 -8.80
N ILE A 56 -26.48 -1.99 -7.93
CA ILE A 56 -25.40 -1.05 -8.24
C ILE A 56 -24.35 -1.71 -9.14
N VAL A 57 -24.13 -3.03 -8.94
CA VAL A 57 -23.25 -3.85 -9.77
C VAL A 57 -24.10 -4.68 -10.72
N THR A 58 -23.95 -4.47 -12.02
CA THR A 58 -24.70 -5.19 -13.06
C THR A 58 -23.96 -6.44 -13.52
N ASP A 59 -24.67 -7.39 -14.12
CA ASP A 59 -24.05 -8.60 -14.71
C ASP A 59 -23.04 -8.24 -15.81
N GLU A 60 -23.26 -7.13 -16.53
CA GLU A 60 -22.32 -6.58 -17.50
C GLU A 60 -20.97 -6.23 -16.84
N MET A 61 -20.98 -5.64 -15.65
CA MET A 61 -19.76 -5.34 -14.88
C MET A 61 -19.02 -6.60 -14.41
N LEU A 62 -19.73 -7.73 -14.21
CA LEU A 62 -19.13 -9.02 -13.83
C LEU A 62 -18.65 -9.83 -15.04
N SER A 63 -19.19 -9.53 -16.22
CA SER A 63 -18.84 -10.19 -17.48
C SER A 63 -17.50 -9.74 -18.07
N VAL A 64 -16.90 -8.67 -17.53
CA VAL A 64 -15.59 -8.17 -17.95
C VAL A 64 -14.52 -9.28 -17.89
N PRO A 65 -13.56 -9.28 -18.84
CA PRO A 65 -12.55 -10.33 -18.92
C PRO A 65 -11.74 -10.40 -17.62
N LYS A 66 -11.57 -11.61 -17.10
CA LYS A 66 -10.91 -11.86 -15.79
C LYS A 66 -9.40 -11.95 -15.88
N THR A 67 -8.85 -12.12 -17.08
CA THR A 67 -7.42 -12.16 -17.37
C THR A 67 -6.65 -10.97 -16.78
N PRO A 68 -7.08 -9.70 -16.95
CA PRO A 68 -6.40 -8.57 -16.31
C PRO A 68 -6.44 -8.62 -14.77
N PHE A 69 -7.52 -9.14 -14.17
CA PHE A 69 -7.59 -9.31 -12.70
C PHE A 69 -6.63 -10.38 -12.18
N LEU A 70 -6.38 -11.42 -12.97
CA LEU A 70 -5.37 -12.42 -12.65
C LEU A 70 -3.97 -11.79 -12.61
N VAL A 71 -3.64 -10.95 -13.59
CA VAL A 71 -2.35 -10.24 -13.62
C VAL A 71 -2.23 -9.25 -12.45
N VAL A 72 -3.31 -8.54 -12.10
CA VAL A 72 -3.37 -7.70 -10.89
C VAL A 72 -3.01 -8.53 -9.65
N GLY A 73 -3.72 -9.63 -9.40
CA GLY A 73 -3.46 -10.47 -8.22
C GLY A 73 -2.05 -11.06 -8.21
N LEU A 74 -1.48 -11.39 -9.38
CA LEU A 74 -0.10 -11.86 -9.50
C LEU A 74 0.91 -10.76 -9.14
N LEU A 75 0.74 -9.55 -9.69
CA LEU A 75 1.62 -8.42 -9.41
C LEU A 75 1.56 -8.00 -7.93
N GLU A 76 0.36 -8.00 -7.34
CA GLU A 76 0.18 -7.75 -5.91
C GLU A 76 0.87 -8.81 -5.05
N ALA A 77 0.70 -10.10 -5.39
CA ALA A 77 1.33 -11.19 -4.66
C ALA A 77 2.87 -11.15 -4.76
N LEU A 78 3.41 -10.91 -5.97
CA LEU A 78 4.86 -10.79 -6.19
C LEU A 78 5.43 -9.54 -5.49
N GLY A 79 4.75 -8.40 -5.60
CA GLY A 79 5.14 -7.15 -4.93
C GLY A 79 5.13 -7.31 -3.41
N ALA A 80 4.08 -7.92 -2.85
CA ALA A 80 4.00 -8.19 -1.41
C ALA A 80 5.08 -9.17 -0.95
N ALA A 81 5.27 -10.28 -1.68
CA ALA A 81 6.27 -11.30 -1.32
C ALA A 81 7.70 -10.73 -1.33
N THR A 82 8.09 -10.08 -2.42
CA THR A 82 9.43 -9.50 -2.58
C THR A 82 9.64 -8.29 -1.67
N GLY A 83 8.61 -7.45 -1.48
CA GLY A 83 8.66 -6.28 -0.59
C GLY A 83 8.76 -6.65 0.88
N MET A 84 8.02 -7.67 1.34
CA MET A 84 8.16 -8.19 2.70
C MET A 84 9.52 -8.85 2.91
N ALA A 85 10.00 -9.63 1.94
CA ALA A 85 11.31 -10.28 2.01
C ALA A 85 12.45 -9.26 2.15
N ALA A 86 12.45 -8.23 1.29
CA ALA A 86 13.44 -7.16 1.36
C ALA A 86 13.26 -6.31 2.63
N GLY A 87 12.02 -5.98 3.01
CA GLY A 87 11.71 -5.20 4.21
C GLY A 87 12.11 -5.86 5.53
N ALA A 88 12.20 -7.19 5.58
CA ALA A 88 12.69 -7.91 6.76
C ALA A 88 14.21 -7.78 6.95
N MET A 89 14.97 -7.61 5.86
CA MET A 89 16.43 -7.54 5.86
C MET A 89 16.96 -6.09 5.80
N LEU A 90 16.17 -5.18 5.23
CA LEU A 90 16.49 -3.75 5.14
C LEU A 90 16.20 -3.04 6.46
N SER A 91 17.00 -2.01 6.77
CA SER A 91 16.70 -1.17 7.92
C SER A 91 15.44 -0.35 7.68
N GLY A 92 14.72 -0.02 8.75
CA GLY A 92 13.52 0.82 8.68
C GLY A 92 13.77 2.22 8.10
N ALA A 93 15.03 2.69 8.09
CA ALA A 93 15.43 3.93 7.42
C ALA A 93 15.68 3.75 5.92
N SER A 94 16.10 2.57 5.46
CA SER A 94 16.32 2.32 4.02
C SER A 94 15.01 2.17 3.25
N ILE A 95 13.96 1.63 3.89
CA ILE A 95 12.68 1.34 3.23
C ILE A 95 12.01 2.60 2.63
N PRO A 96 11.87 3.74 3.34
CA PRO A 96 11.24 4.94 2.78
C PRO A 96 12.09 5.64 1.69
N ILE A 97 13.42 5.48 1.74
CA ILE A 97 14.31 5.97 0.69
C ILE A 97 14.08 5.15 -0.59
N LEU A 98 14.10 3.83 -0.47
CA LEU A 98 13.86 2.92 -1.60
C LEU A 98 12.43 3.01 -2.14
N SER A 99 11.45 3.38 -1.30
CA SER A 99 10.06 3.58 -1.73
C SER A 99 9.88 4.78 -2.66
N GLN A 100 10.85 5.69 -2.77
CA GLN A 100 10.81 6.73 -3.80
C GLN A 100 10.92 6.16 -5.21
N ALA A 101 11.50 4.97 -5.38
CA ALA A 101 11.51 4.28 -6.67
C ALA A 101 10.09 3.98 -7.17
N PHE A 102 9.11 3.81 -6.26
CA PHE A 102 7.71 3.62 -6.63
C PHE A 102 7.16 4.77 -7.46
N LEU A 103 7.42 6.03 -7.07
CA LEU A 103 7.01 7.22 -7.83
C LEU A 103 7.63 7.23 -9.23
N VAL A 104 8.93 6.91 -9.33
CA VAL A 104 9.67 6.88 -10.60
C VAL A 104 9.08 5.82 -11.53
N TRP A 105 8.90 4.59 -11.04
CA TRP A 105 8.31 3.51 -11.81
C TRP A 105 6.89 3.83 -12.24
N GLN A 106 6.10 4.47 -11.38
CA GLN A 106 4.72 4.80 -11.69
C GLN A 106 4.60 5.85 -12.81
N ILE A 107 5.47 6.85 -12.85
CA ILE A 107 5.53 7.82 -13.95
C ILE A 107 5.95 7.14 -15.25
N LEU A 108 7.00 6.31 -15.20
CA LEU A 108 7.51 5.59 -16.37
C LEU A 108 6.44 4.66 -16.96
N LEU A 109 5.80 3.84 -16.11
CA LEU A 109 4.77 2.91 -16.52
C LEU A 109 3.51 3.65 -16.99
N SER A 110 3.11 4.74 -16.33
CA SER A 110 1.96 5.52 -16.78
C SER A 110 2.23 6.27 -18.09
N TYR A 111 3.47 6.67 -18.37
CA TYR A 111 3.85 7.22 -19.68
C TYR A 111 3.72 6.15 -20.76
N PHE A 112 4.22 4.94 -20.51
CA PHE A 112 4.23 3.85 -21.48
C PHE A 112 2.84 3.22 -21.72
N PHE A 113 2.10 2.88 -20.66
CA PHE A 113 0.83 2.16 -20.75
C PHE A 113 -0.40 3.07 -20.93
N LEU A 114 -0.40 4.27 -20.33
CA LEU A 114 -1.52 5.21 -20.48
C LEU A 114 -1.24 6.33 -21.50
N GLY A 115 -0.01 6.45 -22.01
CA GLY A 115 0.36 7.52 -22.94
C GLY A 115 0.30 8.92 -22.33
N ARG A 116 0.30 9.05 -20.98
CA ARG A 116 0.17 10.36 -20.32
C ARG A 116 1.41 11.22 -20.57
N ARG A 117 1.20 12.46 -20.99
CA ARG A 117 2.27 13.47 -21.10
C ARG A 117 2.39 14.26 -19.81
N TYR A 118 3.51 14.13 -19.13
CA TYR A 118 3.80 14.86 -17.90
C TYR A 118 4.43 16.22 -18.22
N LYS A 119 3.94 17.27 -17.56
CA LYS A 119 4.53 18.61 -17.66
C LYS A 119 5.80 18.69 -16.81
N VAL A 120 6.71 19.60 -17.16
CA VAL A 120 7.96 19.83 -16.40
C VAL A 120 7.68 20.09 -14.91
N ASN A 121 6.62 20.83 -14.59
CA ASN A 121 6.23 21.11 -13.20
C ASN A 121 5.87 19.84 -12.40
N GLN A 122 5.24 18.84 -13.04
CA GLN A 122 4.93 17.57 -12.39
C GLN A 122 6.19 16.75 -12.13
N LEU A 123 7.15 16.76 -13.08
CA LEU A 123 8.46 16.11 -12.91
C LEU A 123 9.28 16.78 -11.79
N VAL A 124 9.26 18.11 -11.73
CA VAL A 124 9.90 18.89 -10.65
C VAL A 124 9.23 18.59 -9.30
N GLY A 125 7.89 18.58 -9.25
CA GLY A 125 7.14 18.24 -8.04
C GLY A 125 7.48 16.84 -7.52
N CYS A 126 7.51 15.82 -8.39
CA CYS A 126 7.89 14.46 -8.02
C CYS A 126 9.35 14.35 -7.57
N SER A 127 10.27 15.06 -8.22
CA SER A 127 11.68 15.11 -7.81
C SER A 127 11.84 15.74 -6.43
N LEU A 128 11.13 16.83 -6.14
CA LEU A 128 11.12 17.48 -4.83
C LEU A 128 10.52 16.57 -3.75
N VAL A 129 9.47 15.80 -4.06
CA VAL A 129 8.91 14.81 -3.13
C VAL A 129 9.95 13.73 -2.80
N ALA A 130 10.66 13.20 -3.81
CA ALA A 130 11.72 12.23 -3.59
C ALA A 130 12.85 12.78 -2.72
N ILE A 131 13.32 14.00 -3.01
CA ILE A 131 14.34 14.70 -2.22
C ILE A 131 13.86 14.94 -0.78
N GLY A 132 12.61 15.38 -0.60
CA GLY A 132 12.01 15.62 0.71
C GLY A 132 12.01 14.38 1.59
N VAL A 133 11.61 13.23 1.05
CA VAL A 133 11.65 11.96 1.78
C VAL A 133 13.09 11.55 2.11
N ILE A 134 14.02 11.66 1.16
CA ILE A 134 15.44 11.33 1.39
C ILE A 134 16.00 12.18 2.53
N LEU A 135 15.78 13.50 2.51
CA LEU A 135 16.27 14.41 3.54
C LEU A 135 15.64 14.13 4.91
N THR A 136 14.34 13.87 4.97
CA THR A 136 13.66 13.51 6.23
C THR A 136 14.27 12.26 6.87
N VAL A 137 14.70 11.29 6.05
CA VAL A 137 15.15 9.98 6.52
C VAL A 137 16.65 9.93 6.78
N VAL A 138 17.48 10.54 5.93
CA VAL A 138 18.94 10.64 6.12
C VAL A 138 19.29 11.47 7.36
N SER A 139 18.44 12.43 7.72
CA SER A 139 18.60 13.22 8.95
C SER A 139 18.32 12.43 10.23
N GLY A 140 17.75 11.22 10.12
CA GLY A 140 17.69 10.24 11.20
C GLY A 140 19.00 9.45 11.25
N SER A 141 19.64 9.41 12.41
CA SER A 141 20.95 8.80 12.62
C SER A 141 21.09 7.40 11.98
N GLY A 142 21.99 7.26 11.00
CA GLY A 142 22.53 5.96 10.54
C GLY A 142 22.15 5.47 9.14
N ALA A 143 21.26 6.15 8.40
CA ALA A 143 20.73 5.64 7.11
C ALA A 143 21.82 5.34 6.06
N GLY A 144 22.89 6.14 6.01
CA GLY A 144 24.00 5.95 5.06
C GLY A 144 24.87 4.72 5.34
N HIS A 145 25.01 4.32 6.61
CA HIS A 145 25.74 3.09 6.99
C HIS A 145 24.84 1.85 6.79
N SER A 146 23.55 1.97 7.09
CA SER A 146 22.57 0.88 6.94
C SER A 146 22.34 0.46 5.48
N LEU A 147 22.35 1.38 4.51
CA LEU A 147 22.24 1.03 3.08
C LEU A 147 23.45 0.23 2.58
N LYS A 148 24.63 0.49 3.15
CA LYS A 148 25.88 -0.17 2.77
C LYS A 148 25.98 -1.58 3.35
N GLU A 149 25.41 -1.81 4.53
CA GLU A 149 25.30 -3.13 5.18
C GLU A 149 24.15 -3.99 4.64
N ALA A 150 23.05 -3.38 4.19
CA ALA A 150 21.84 -4.10 3.80
C ALA A 150 21.95 -5.00 2.56
N GLY A 151 23.10 -5.06 1.90
CA GLY A 151 23.33 -5.88 0.71
C GLY A 151 22.62 -5.31 -0.53
N ILE A 152 23.38 -5.18 -1.61
CA ILE A 152 22.88 -4.67 -2.90
C ILE A 152 21.67 -5.49 -3.39
N PHE A 153 21.69 -6.80 -3.13
CA PHE A 153 20.61 -7.72 -3.50
C PHE A 153 19.26 -7.33 -2.89
N TRP A 154 19.19 -7.09 -1.57
CA TRP A 154 17.93 -6.75 -0.90
C TRP A 154 17.42 -5.37 -1.28
N SER A 155 18.33 -4.42 -1.49
CA SER A 155 17.98 -3.10 -2.01
C SER A 155 17.38 -3.18 -3.42
N LEU A 156 17.99 -3.96 -4.32
CA LEU A 156 17.48 -4.18 -5.67
C LEU A 156 16.13 -4.91 -5.64
N LEU A 157 15.99 -5.94 -4.78
CA LEU A 157 14.75 -6.67 -4.60
C LEU A 157 13.61 -5.75 -4.14
N MET A 158 13.91 -4.78 -3.27
CA MET A 158 12.93 -3.77 -2.85
C MET A 158 12.51 -2.86 -4.00
N ILE A 159 13.45 -2.43 -4.85
CA ILE A 159 13.15 -1.60 -6.03
C ILE A 159 12.26 -2.38 -7.01
N VAL A 160 12.53 -3.66 -7.22
CA VAL A 160 11.70 -4.56 -8.05
C VAL A 160 10.32 -4.77 -7.44
N SER A 161 10.21 -4.90 -6.11
CA SER A 161 8.92 -4.93 -5.42
C SER A 161 8.09 -3.67 -5.73
N PHE A 162 8.70 -2.49 -5.69
CA PHE A 162 8.00 -1.25 -6.03
C PHE A 162 7.64 -1.15 -7.51
N LEU A 163 8.41 -1.78 -8.42
CA LEU A 163 8.03 -1.91 -9.83
C LEU A 163 6.72 -2.72 -9.96
N PHE A 164 6.61 -3.87 -9.28
CA PHE A 164 5.39 -4.68 -9.33
C PHE A 164 4.18 -3.96 -8.76
N GLN A 165 4.35 -3.28 -7.62
CA GLN A 165 3.29 -2.46 -7.03
C GLN A 165 2.89 -1.30 -7.96
N ALA A 166 3.85 -0.65 -8.63
CA ALA A 166 3.56 0.43 -9.56
C ALA A 166 2.81 -0.09 -10.79
N ALA A 167 3.25 -1.23 -11.34
CA ALA A 167 2.59 -1.91 -12.45
C ALA A 167 1.15 -2.32 -12.10
N ASP A 168 0.90 -2.81 -10.88
CA ASP A 168 -0.44 -3.10 -10.40
C ASP A 168 -1.33 -1.84 -10.43
N THR A 169 -0.89 -0.74 -9.81
CA THR A 169 -1.70 0.49 -9.76
C THR A 169 -2.01 1.06 -11.15
N VAL A 170 -1.03 1.01 -12.06
CA VAL A 170 -1.17 1.47 -13.45
C VAL A 170 -2.11 0.54 -14.23
N LEU A 171 -1.98 -0.77 -14.05
CA LEU A 171 -2.86 -1.76 -14.68
C LEU A 171 -4.31 -1.60 -14.21
N LYS A 172 -4.54 -1.37 -12.91
CA LYS A 172 -5.87 -1.04 -12.37
C LYS A 172 -6.44 0.21 -13.02
N GLU A 173 -5.62 1.26 -13.21
CA GLU A 173 -6.05 2.46 -13.92
C GLU A 173 -6.45 2.17 -15.37
N VAL A 174 -5.67 1.37 -16.10
CA VAL A 174 -6.01 0.94 -17.48
C VAL A 174 -7.33 0.16 -17.50
N ILE A 175 -7.53 -0.76 -16.56
CA ILE A 175 -8.77 -1.53 -16.43
C ILE A 175 -9.98 -0.60 -16.22
N PHE A 176 -9.86 0.40 -15.35
CA PHE A 176 -10.94 1.36 -15.11
C PHE A 176 -11.25 2.20 -16.35
N LEU A 177 -10.24 2.61 -17.12
CA LEU A 177 -10.41 3.36 -18.37
C LEU A 177 -11.06 2.50 -19.47
N ASP A 178 -10.55 1.29 -19.71
CA ASP A 178 -11.09 0.34 -20.69
C ASP A 178 -12.53 -0.06 -20.36
N ALA A 179 -12.84 -0.30 -19.08
CA ALA A 179 -14.19 -0.62 -18.65
C ALA A 179 -15.16 0.56 -18.85
N THR A 180 -14.71 1.81 -18.63
CA THR A 180 -15.53 3.00 -18.90
C THR A 180 -15.88 3.11 -20.38
N GLN A 181 -14.94 2.76 -21.27
CA GLN A 181 -15.17 2.74 -22.71
C GLN A 181 -16.16 1.63 -23.14
N LYS A 182 -16.02 0.42 -22.56
CA LYS A 182 -16.88 -0.73 -22.86
C LYS A 182 -18.30 -0.58 -22.31
N LEU A 183 -18.45 0.05 -21.15
CA LEU A 183 -19.74 0.26 -20.48
C LEU A 183 -20.45 1.55 -20.95
N LYS A 184 -20.09 2.11 -22.13
CA LYS A 184 -20.70 3.32 -22.72
C LYS A 184 -20.80 4.51 -21.75
N GLY A 185 -19.76 4.74 -20.94
CA GLY A 185 -19.74 5.79 -19.93
C GLY A 185 -20.19 5.35 -18.53
N GLY A 186 -20.61 4.09 -18.36
CA GLY A 186 -20.78 3.47 -17.05
C GLY A 186 -19.44 3.26 -16.34
N SER A 187 -19.37 3.59 -15.05
CA SER A 187 -18.14 3.39 -14.28
C SER A 187 -18.11 1.97 -13.69
N LEU A 188 -17.04 1.21 -13.93
CA LEU A 188 -16.85 -0.08 -13.26
C LEU A 188 -16.77 0.13 -11.75
N ASP A 189 -17.49 -0.70 -11.00
CA ASP A 189 -17.42 -0.66 -9.54
C ASP A 189 -16.05 -1.17 -9.07
N MET A 190 -15.39 -0.40 -8.21
CA MET A 190 -14.04 -0.73 -7.73
C MET A 190 -14.00 -2.04 -6.95
N PHE A 191 -15.10 -2.44 -6.31
CA PHE A 191 -15.17 -3.69 -5.57
C PHE A 191 -15.15 -4.90 -6.49
N VAL A 192 -15.50 -4.78 -7.78
CA VAL A 192 -15.33 -5.87 -8.75
C VAL A 192 -13.83 -6.16 -8.93
N VAL A 193 -13.06 -5.13 -9.28
CA VAL A 193 -11.61 -5.24 -9.49
C VAL A 193 -10.91 -5.74 -8.23
N ASN A 194 -11.27 -5.18 -7.07
CA ASN A 194 -10.60 -5.48 -5.81
C ASN A 194 -10.99 -6.85 -5.22
N SER A 195 -12.23 -7.31 -5.44
CA SER A 195 -12.64 -8.66 -5.02
C SER A 195 -11.94 -9.73 -5.85
N PHE A 196 -11.98 -9.62 -7.18
CA PHE A 196 -11.28 -10.58 -8.03
C PHE A 196 -9.76 -10.49 -7.86
N GLY A 197 -9.20 -9.27 -7.76
CA GLY A 197 -7.78 -9.04 -7.47
C GLY A 197 -7.35 -9.70 -6.16
N SER A 198 -8.04 -9.44 -5.05
CA SER A 198 -7.73 -10.06 -3.75
C SER A 198 -7.90 -11.58 -3.73
N ALA A 199 -8.87 -12.14 -4.47
CA ALA A 199 -9.00 -13.59 -4.62
C ALA A 199 -7.79 -14.22 -5.34
N PHE A 200 -7.38 -13.64 -6.48
CA PHE A 200 -6.19 -14.11 -7.19
C PHE A 200 -4.91 -13.86 -6.39
N GLN A 201 -4.80 -12.73 -5.70
CA GLN A 201 -3.71 -12.43 -4.77
C GLN A 201 -3.63 -13.50 -3.67
N ALA A 202 -4.75 -13.85 -3.03
CA ALA A 202 -4.80 -14.88 -2.00
C ALA A 202 -4.38 -16.25 -2.58
N LEU A 203 -4.82 -16.59 -3.79
CA LEU A 203 -4.43 -17.81 -4.49
C LEU A 203 -2.90 -17.85 -4.75
N PHE A 204 -2.32 -16.78 -5.29
CA PHE A 204 -0.89 -16.71 -5.56
C PHE A 204 -0.05 -16.67 -4.29
N ILE A 205 -0.51 -15.98 -3.23
CA ILE A 205 0.15 -16.03 -1.91
C ILE A 205 0.09 -17.45 -1.34
N CYS A 206 -1.03 -18.17 -1.51
CA CYS A 206 -1.14 -19.56 -1.12
C CYS A 206 -0.24 -20.49 -1.94
N LEU A 207 0.05 -20.13 -3.20
CA LEU A 207 0.99 -20.86 -4.04
C LEU A 207 2.46 -20.56 -3.68
N LEU A 208 2.76 -19.31 -3.30
CA LEU A 208 4.08 -18.83 -2.89
C LEU A 208 4.40 -19.11 -1.42
N LEU A 209 3.41 -19.51 -0.64
CA LEU A 209 3.48 -19.90 0.77
C LEU A 209 4.69 -20.78 1.14
N PRO A 210 5.01 -21.88 0.42
CA PRO A 210 6.19 -22.70 0.74
C PRO A 210 7.50 -21.93 0.59
N PHE A 211 7.60 -21.05 -0.42
CA PHE A 211 8.77 -20.19 -0.63
C PHE A 211 8.86 -19.12 0.46
N LEU A 212 7.73 -18.49 0.79
CA LEU A 212 7.64 -17.49 1.87
C LEU A 212 8.02 -18.12 3.21
N SER A 213 7.49 -19.30 3.55
CA SER A 213 7.81 -20.02 4.80
C SER A 213 9.32 -20.24 4.95
N LYS A 214 9.99 -20.65 3.86
CA LYS A 214 11.45 -20.83 3.85
C LYS A 214 12.20 -19.50 4.06
N LEU A 215 11.72 -18.41 3.44
CA LEU A 215 12.33 -17.09 3.57
C LEU A 215 12.17 -16.49 4.98
N TRP A 216 11.07 -16.81 5.65
CA TRP A 216 10.81 -16.44 7.05
C TRP A 216 11.45 -17.40 8.07
N GLY A 217 12.15 -18.44 7.60
CA GLY A 217 12.84 -19.40 8.47
C GLY A 217 11.92 -20.41 9.18
N ILE A 218 10.66 -20.52 8.77
CA ILE A 218 9.68 -21.45 9.37
C ILE A 218 9.62 -22.73 8.53
N PRO A 219 9.93 -23.91 9.09
CA PRO A 219 9.75 -25.18 8.40
C PRO A 219 8.28 -25.37 8.00
N PHE A 220 7.99 -25.74 6.75
CA PHE A 220 6.62 -25.87 6.25
C PHE A 220 5.74 -26.81 7.11
N GLY A 221 6.33 -27.86 7.68
CA GLY A 221 5.63 -28.77 8.59
C GLY A 221 5.20 -28.16 9.93
N GLN A 222 5.84 -27.06 10.36
CA GLN A 222 5.48 -26.33 11.58
C GLN A 222 4.53 -25.15 11.30
N LEU A 223 4.28 -24.83 10.03
CA LEU A 223 3.41 -23.73 9.64
C LEU A 223 1.98 -23.86 10.20
N PRO A 224 1.32 -25.05 10.20
CA PRO A 224 -0.01 -25.18 10.79
C PRO A 224 -0.01 -24.91 12.31
N ASN A 225 1.02 -25.37 13.02
CA ASN A 225 1.17 -25.11 14.45
C ASN A 225 1.43 -23.61 14.71
N TYR A 226 2.30 -22.99 13.92
CA TYR A 226 2.56 -21.56 13.98
C TYR A 226 1.30 -20.71 13.72
N LEU A 227 0.47 -21.09 12.75
CA LEU A 227 -0.80 -20.41 12.48
C LEU A 227 -1.80 -20.63 13.61
N LYS A 228 -1.82 -21.82 14.22
CA LYS A 228 -2.66 -22.13 15.38
C LYS A 228 -2.24 -21.34 16.61
N ASP A 229 -0.95 -21.22 16.86
CA ASP A 229 -0.40 -20.44 17.98
C ASP A 229 -0.61 -18.93 17.76
N GLY A 230 -0.47 -18.46 16.51
CA GLY A 230 -0.84 -17.11 16.11
C GLY A 230 -2.33 -16.81 16.29
N ALA A 231 -3.21 -17.76 15.95
CA ALA A 231 -4.65 -17.64 16.18
C ALA A 231 -5.01 -17.66 17.67
N ALA A 232 -4.35 -18.50 18.47
CA ALA A 232 -4.51 -18.53 19.92
C ALA A 232 -4.07 -17.22 20.58
N CYS A 233 -2.95 -16.65 20.12
CA CYS A 233 -2.48 -15.33 20.54
C CYS A 233 -3.45 -14.20 20.09
N PHE A 234 -3.98 -14.27 18.88
CA PHE A 234 -4.96 -13.29 18.37
C PHE A 234 -6.27 -13.33 19.15
N LEU A 235 -6.82 -14.52 19.43
CA LEU A 235 -8.04 -14.69 20.22
C LEU A 235 -7.80 -14.50 21.72
N ASN A 236 -6.54 -14.32 22.14
CA ASN A 236 -6.11 -14.26 23.53
C ASN A 236 -6.57 -15.47 24.37
N VAL A 237 -6.57 -16.66 23.77
CA VAL A 237 -6.99 -17.92 24.39
C VAL A 237 -5.76 -18.79 24.67
N GLY A 238 -5.49 -19.10 25.94
CA GLY A 238 -4.44 -20.03 26.37
C GLY A 238 -3.34 -19.40 27.25
N THR A 239 -2.36 -20.20 27.66
CA THR A 239 -1.27 -19.82 28.60
C THR A 239 -0.21 -18.87 28.00
N LEU A 240 -0.26 -18.60 26.69
CA LEU A 240 0.56 -17.60 25.99
C LEU A 240 0.10 -16.14 26.20
N SER A 241 -1.02 -15.93 26.90
CA SER A 241 -1.72 -14.66 27.06
C SER A 241 -0.91 -13.52 27.70
N ARG A 242 0.17 -13.82 28.44
CA ARG A 242 1.07 -12.77 28.99
C ARG A 242 1.94 -12.06 27.95
N ALA A 243 2.05 -12.59 26.72
CA ALA A 243 2.86 -12.00 25.65
C ALA A 243 2.03 -11.35 24.52
N CYS A 244 0.69 -11.41 24.61
CA CYS A 244 -0.23 -10.98 23.55
C CYS A 244 -1.11 -9.77 23.99
N ASP A 245 -0.58 -8.92 24.87
CA ASP A 245 -1.29 -7.73 25.37
C ASP A 245 -1.73 -6.81 24.22
N GLY A 246 -3.04 -6.58 24.10
CA GLY A 246 -3.67 -5.76 23.06
C GLY A 246 -4.33 -6.52 21.90
N ALA A 247 -4.23 -7.85 21.86
CA ALA A 247 -5.03 -8.71 20.97
C ALA A 247 -6.44 -8.99 21.57
N PRO A 248 -7.52 -9.10 20.76
CA PRO A 248 -7.61 -8.98 19.30
C PRO A 248 -7.79 -7.56 18.77
N LEU A 249 -7.97 -6.56 19.65
CA LEU A 249 -8.41 -5.22 19.26
C LEU A 249 -7.42 -4.51 18.33
N LEU A 250 -6.11 -4.54 18.63
CA LEU A 250 -5.11 -3.85 17.81
C LEU A 250 -4.97 -4.43 16.40
N PRO A 251 -4.82 -5.76 16.21
CA PRO A 251 -4.76 -6.33 14.86
C PRO A 251 -6.08 -6.17 14.09
N LEU A 252 -7.24 -6.24 14.76
CA LEU A 252 -8.54 -5.99 14.12
C LEU A 252 -8.65 -4.54 13.63
N LEU A 253 -8.28 -3.57 14.49
CA LEU A 253 -8.29 -2.15 14.14
C LEU A 253 -7.33 -1.84 12.99
N PHE A 254 -6.15 -2.49 12.98
CA PHE A 254 -5.23 -2.43 11.84
C PHE A 254 -5.90 -2.94 10.56
N VAL A 255 -6.53 -4.11 10.57
CA VAL A 255 -7.20 -4.66 9.38
C VAL A 255 -8.29 -3.70 8.88
N ILE A 256 -9.11 -3.13 9.77
CA ILE A 256 -10.17 -2.17 9.43
C ILE A 256 -9.59 -0.91 8.79
N VAL A 257 -8.58 -0.30 9.41
CA VAL A 257 -7.97 0.94 8.88
C VAL A 257 -7.19 0.67 7.59
N ASN A 258 -6.54 -0.49 7.49
CA ASN A 258 -5.86 -0.89 6.27
C ASN A 258 -6.84 -1.07 5.10
N MET A 259 -7.96 -1.75 5.33
CA MET A 259 -9.05 -1.83 4.35
C MET A 259 -9.58 -0.45 3.95
N GLY A 260 -9.85 0.41 4.94
CA GLY A 260 -10.28 1.78 4.71
C GLY A 260 -9.28 2.59 3.87
N PHE A 261 -7.99 2.41 4.14
CA PHE A 261 -6.91 3.02 3.36
C PHE A 261 -6.89 2.52 1.91
N ASN A 262 -6.92 1.21 1.68
CA ASN A 262 -6.94 0.64 0.32
C ASN A 262 -8.17 1.07 -0.48
N ILE A 263 -9.35 1.08 0.15
CA ILE A 263 -10.59 1.57 -0.48
C ILE A 263 -10.47 3.06 -0.83
N SER A 264 -9.96 3.87 0.10
CA SER A 264 -9.79 5.32 -0.13
C SER A 264 -8.79 5.61 -1.25
N LEU A 265 -7.68 4.85 -1.30
CA LEU A 265 -6.66 4.97 -2.33
C LEU A 265 -7.21 4.58 -3.70
N LEU A 266 -7.97 3.49 -3.81
CA LEU A 266 -8.61 3.09 -5.07
C LEU A 266 -9.69 4.09 -5.51
N HIS A 267 -10.46 4.63 -4.59
CA HIS A 267 -11.43 5.68 -4.88
C HIS A 267 -10.73 6.94 -5.41
N LEU A 268 -9.59 7.32 -4.82
CA LEU A 268 -8.77 8.43 -5.30
C LEU A 268 -8.14 8.15 -6.67
N LEU A 269 -7.72 6.91 -6.92
CA LEU A 269 -7.17 6.45 -8.20
C LEU A 269 -8.24 6.55 -9.30
N LYS A 270 -9.47 6.11 -9.00
CA LYS A 270 -10.61 6.16 -9.92
C LYS A 270 -11.00 7.60 -10.33
N ILE A 271 -10.94 8.56 -9.40
CA ILE A 271 -11.35 9.95 -9.66
C ILE A 271 -10.21 10.79 -10.25
N SER A 272 -8.95 10.40 -10.01
CA SER A 272 -7.79 11.21 -10.38
C SER A 272 -6.77 10.45 -11.21
N SER A 273 -5.75 9.88 -10.56
CA SER A 273 -4.67 9.16 -11.22
C SER A 273 -3.88 8.33 -10.22
N ALA A 274 -3.15 7.34 -10.72
CA ALA A 274 -2.23 6.55 -9.91
C ALA A 274 -1.16 7.43 -9.23
N VAL A 275 -0.63 8.45 -9.93
CA VAL A 275 0.38 9.37 -9.37
C VAL A 275 -0.17 10.22 -8.23
N VAL A 276 -1.38 10.79 -8.34
CA VAL A 276 -1.99 11.55 -7.24
C VAL A 276 -2.26 10.66 -6.02
N SER A 277 -2.68 9.42 -6.27
CA SER A 277 -2.92 8.44 -5.20
C SER A 277 -1.63 8.06 -4.47
N CYS A 278 -0.53 7.90 -5.22
CA CYS A 278 0.78 7.70 -4.63
C CYS A 278 1.25 8.92 -3.84
N LEU A 279 1.12 10.13 -4.38
CA LEU A 279 1.51 11.35 -3.69
C LEU A 279 0.75 11.52 -2.37
N ALA A 280 -0.56 11.21 -2.33
CA ALA A 280 -1.34 11.20 -1.10
C ALA A 280 -0.81 10.15 -0.10
N SER A 281 -0.47 8.94 -0.57
CA SER A 281 0.17 7.91 0.26
C SER A 281 1.54 8.35 0.78
N THR A 282 2.36 9.03 -0.03
CA THR A 282 3.68 9.54 0.37
C THR A 282 3.53 10.66 1.41
N PHE A 283 2.54 11.53 1.27
CA PHE A 283 2.27 12.61 2.23
C PHE A 283 1.88 12.09 3.63
N SER A 284 1.30 10.89 3.72
CA SER A 284 0.99 10.28 5.02
C SER A 284 2.21 9.74 5.78
N VAL A 285 3.40 9.67 5.15
CA VAL A 285 4.66 9.28 5.82
C VAL A 285 5.11 10.27 6.89
N PRO A 286 5.31 11.58 6.60
CA PRO A 286 5.72 12.54 7.63
C PRO A 286 4.69 12.63 8.77
N ILE A 287 3.39 12.53 8.47
CA ILE A 287 2.34 12.52 9.49
C ILE A 287 2.51 11.30 10.41
N ALA A 288 2.76 10.11 9.86
CA ALA A 288 3.00 8.92 10.68
C ALA A 288 4.26 9.07 11.57
N ILE A 289 5.35 9.64 11.03
CA ILE A 289 6.58 9.91 11.80
C ILE A 289 6.29 10.86 12.95
N TYR A 290 5.53 11.94 12.70
CA TYR A 290 5.11 12.86 13.75
C TYR A 290 4.26 12.14 14.82
N VAL A 291 3.30 11.31 14.42
CA VAL A 291 2.47 10.55 15.37
C VAL A 291 3.32 9.56 16.21
N PHE A 292 4.38 8.99 15.66
CA PHE A 292 5.31 8.14 16.42
C PHE A 292 6.15 8.89 17.47
N THR A 293 6.18 10.21 17.43
CA THR A 293 6.84 11.04 18.45
C THR A 293 5.92 11.34 19.64
N LEU A 294 4.61 11.09 19.49
CA LEU A 294 3.65 11.17 20.58
C LEU A 294 3.76 9.91 21.46
N PRO A 295 3.44 10.02 22.77
CA PRO A 295 3.39 8.87 23.66
C PRO A 295 2.19 7.99 23.30
N LEU A 296 2.39 7.07 22.35
CA LEU A 296 1.37 6.13 21.91
C LEU A 296 1.25 4.98 22.92
N PRO A 297 0.03 4.55 23.29
CA PRO A 297 -0.16 3.37 24.12
C PRO A 297 0.45 2.15 23.41
N TYR A 298 1.07 1.25 24.18
CA TYR A 298 1.77 0.02 23.72
C TYR A 298 3.09 0.19 22.97
N LEU A 299 3.42 1.40 22.50
CA LEU A 299 4.77 1.75 22.06
C LEU A 299 5.51 2.32 23.27
N GLY A 300 6.72 1.83 23.54
CA GLY A 300 7.59 2.36 24.59
C GLY A 300 8.04 3.81 24.33
N VAL A 301 9.19 4.19 24.90
CA VAL A 301 9.76 5.55 24.87
C VAL A 301 9.55 6.26 23.51
N ALA A 302 8.98 7.47 23.57
CA ALA A 302 8.74 8.32 22.41
C ALA A 302 10.03 8.49 21.58
N SER A 303 9.93 8.29 20.27
CA SER A 303 11.08 8.47 19.38
C SER A 303 11.40 9.96 19.25
N SER A 304 12.67 10.32 19.35
CA SER A 304 13.11 11.70 19.13
C SER A 304 12.91 12.11 17.67
N LEU A 305 12.44 13.33 17.45
CA LEU A 305 12.31 13.91 16.11
C LEU A 305 13.70 14.02 15.46
N PRO A 306 13.91 13.48 14.25
CA PRO A 306 15.12 13.72 13.49
C PRO A 306 15.32 15.23 13.25
N THR A 307 16.52 15.75 13.40
CA THR A 307 16.80 17.20 13.32
C THR A 307 16.49 17.80 11.94
N GLY A 308 16.58 17.01 10.86
CA GLY A 308 16.17 17.42 9.51
C GLY A 308 14.76 16.97 9.09
N PHE A 309 13.95 16.42 10.00
CA PHE A 309 12.58 15.99 9.71
C PHE A 309 11.73 17.16 9.18
N VAL A 310 11.79 18.31 9.85
CA VAL A 310 11.02 19.51 9.50
C VAL A 310 11.40 20.03 8.12
N ALA A 311 12.69 20.11 7.82
CA ALA A 311 13.18 20.57 6.51
C ALA A 311 12.71 19.64 5.37
N GLY A 312 12.86 18.32 5.54
CA GLY A 312 12.40 17.36 4.53
C GLY A 312 10.87 17.34 4.37
N ALA A 313 10.11 17.50 5.46
CA ALA A 313 8.65 17.61 5.42
C ALA A 313 8.18 18.87 4.66
N ILE A 314 8.84 20.02 4.88
CA ILE A 314 8.55 21.26 4.14
C ILE A 314 8.83 21.08 2.65
N ILE A 315 9.98 20.50 2.28
CA ILE A 315 10.34 20.24 0.88
C ILE A 315 9.31 19.29 0.22
N LEU A 316 8.88 18.25 0.94
CA LEU A 316 7.86 17.32 0.47
C LEU A 316 6.51 18.03 0.22
N ILE A 317 6.07 18.89 1.14
CA ILE A 317 4.84 19.69 0.99
C ILE A 317 4.96 20.61 -0.22
N ILE A 318 6.09 21.30 -0.39
CA ILE A 318 6.33 22.17 -1.54
C ILE A 318 6.27 21.37 -2.85
N GLY A 319 6.90 20.20 -2.91
CA GLY A 319 6.85 19.32 -4.08
C GLY A 319 5.42 18.88 -4.42
N LEU A 320 4.62 18.54 -3.40
CA LEU A 320 3.21 18.20 -3.56
C LEU A 320 2.38 19.39 -4.06
N LEU A 321 2.62 20.59 -3.52
CA LEU A 321 1.95 21.81 -3.95
C LEU A 321 2.29 22.15 -5.39
N ILE A 322 3.56 22.09 -5.79
CA ILE A 322 4.00 22.32 -7.17
C ILE A 322 3.34 21.31 -8.12
N TYR A 323 3.27 20.04 -7.72
CA TYR A 323 2.56 19.03 -8.51
C TYR A 323 1.07 19.39 -8.66
N ALA A 324 0.39 19.75 -7.57
CA ALA A 324 -1.03 20.06 -7.53
C ALA A 324 -1.41 21.38 -8.20
N TRP A 325 -0.52 22.38 -8.19
CA TRP A 325 -0.73 23.67 -8.84
C TRP A 325 -0.67 23.60 -10.37
N THR A 326 -0.27 22.46 -10.93
CA THR A 326 -0.26 22.29 -12.38
C THR A 326 -1.69 22.01 -12.85
N PRO A 327 -2.34 22.90 -13.61
CA PRO A 327 -3.69 22.64 -14.10
C PRO A 327 -3.71 21.37 -14.96
N SER A 328 -4.55 20.43 -14.55
CA SER A 328 -4.96 19.26 -15.33
C SER A 328 -5.73 19.76 -16.55
N ASN A 329 -5.03 20.01 -17.66
CA ASN A 329 -5.70 20.24 -18.94
C ASN A 329 -6.23 18.91 -19.47
N GLY A 330 -7.55 18.75 -19.40
CA GLY A 330 -8.34 17.69 -20.04
C GLY A 330 -9.70 17.64 -19.33
N SER A 331 -10.75 18.29 -19.79
CA SER A 331 -11.24 18.35 -21.18
C SER A 331 -11.57 19.77 -21.66
N SER A 332 -10.75 20.29 -22.59
CA SER A 332 -11.27 21.18 -23.63
C SER A 332 -11.55 20.29 -24.85
N THR A 333 -12.77 19.80 -24.96
CA THR A 333 -13.35 19.60 -26.29
C THR A 333 -14.16 20.85 -26.56
N ALA A 334 -13.69 21.60 -27.55
CA ALA A 334 -14.28 22.83 -28.01
C ALA A 334 -15.70 22.60 -28.56
N SER A 335 -16.55 23.58 -28.27
CA SER A 335 -17.83 23.94 -28.87
C SER A 335 -17.84 23.92 -30.40
N ILE A 336 -18.92 23.42 -31.01
CA ILE A 336 -19.53 23.98 -32.23
C ILE A 336 -21.04 23.69 -32.17
N THR A 337 -21.83 24.78 -32.24
CA THR A 337 -23.27 24.95 -32.57
C THR A 337 -24.19 23.75 -32.58
#